data_AF-A0A356QLP8-F1
#
_entry.id   AF-A0A356QLP8-F1
#
_cell.length_a   1.000
_cell.length_b   1.000
_cell.length_c   1.000
_cell.angle_alpha   90.00
_cell.angle_beta   90.00
_cell.angle_gamma   90.00
#
_symmetry.space_group_name_H-M   'P 1'
#
loop_
_entity.id
_entity.type
_entity.pdbx_description
1 polymer ?
#
loop_
_entity_poly.entity_id
_entity_poly.type
_entity_poly.pdbx_seq_one_letter_code
_entity_poly.pdbx_strand_id
1 'polypeptide(L)'
;SSDPLIVLDALMDDRFRDNPLVCGDPKIRLYAGFPLENSEALRMGTLCVIDRVPRQLNDKECGVMKALARQVVSFLELRKKSINLIESFCAHTENNRMISTCSYCRKAKDINGQWMHLDKYLSQRSNLNFTHGICDACIEQHFPEVLDAWQTEEGRR
;
A
#
# COMPACT_ATOMS: atom_id res chain seq x y z
N SER A 1 -6.93 5.38 -25.78
CA SER A 1 -8.18 6.16 -25.70
C SER A 1 -8.40 6.57 -24.26
N SER A 2 -8.13 7.83 -23.92
CA SER A 2 -8.25 8.40 -22.57
C SER A 2 -9.72 8.69 -22.18
N ASP A 3 -10.66 8.07 -22.88
CA ASP A 3 -12.08 8.26 -22.71
C ASP A 3 -12.58 7.45 -21.51
N PRO A 4 -13.56 7.98 -20.76
CA PRO A 4 -14.18 7.23 -19.68
C PRO A 4 -14.95 6.03 -20.23
N LEU A 5 -14.86 4.90 -19.53
CA LEU A 5 -15.73 3.76 -19.75
C LEU A 5 -17.01 3.95 -18.94
N ILE A 6 -18.12 4.21 -19.60
CA ILE A 6 -19.43 4.41 -18.96
C ILE A 6 -20.36 3.29 -19.39
N VAL A 7 -20.88 2.55 -18.42
CA VAL A 7 -21.84 1.46 -18.56
C VAL A 7 -23.08 1.84 -17.76
N LEU A 8 -24.16 2.18 -18.45
CA LEU A 8 -25.39 2.71 -17.85
C LEU A 8 -26.16 1.63 -17.08
N ASP A 9 -26.15 0.41 -17.61
CA ASP A 9 -26.65 -0.79 -16.95
C ASP A 9 -25.78 -2.00 -17.33
N ALA A 10 -24.98 -2.47 -16.38
CA ALA A 10 -24.06 -3.58 -16.53
C ALA A 10 -24.77 -4.90 -16.79
N LEU A 11 -26.06 -5.04 -16.44
CA LEU A 11 -26.84 -6.23 -16.77
C LEU A 11 -27.21 -6.28 -18.26
N MET A 12 -27.28 -5.13 -18.91
CA MET A 12 -27.57 -5.03 -20.35
C MET A 12 -26.31 -5.05 -21.21
N ASP A 13 -25.14 -4.77 -20.63
CA ASP A 13 -23.86 -4.78 -21.34
C ASP A 13 -23.30 -6.21 -21.48
N ASP A 14 -23.11 -6.70 -22.70
CA ASP A 14 -22.62 -8.05 -22.99
C ASP A 14 -21.25 -8.35 -22.33
N ARG A 15 -20.44 -7.31 -22.08
CA ARG A 15 -19.11 -7.48 -21.45
C ARG A 15 -19.18 -7.73 -19.96
N PHE A 16 -20.29 -7.36 -19.31
CA PHE A 16 -20.42 -7.32 -17.85
C PHE A 16 -21.62 -8.12 -17.31
N ARG A 17 -22.59 -8.48 -18.14
CA ARG A 17 -23.85 -9.08 -17.69
C ARG A 17 -23.72 -10.37 -16.89
N ASP A 18 -22.68 -11.17 -17.18
CA ASP A 18 -22.40 -12.45 -16.51
C ASP A 18 -21.41 -12.29 -15.35
N ASN A 19 -21.00 -11.06 -15.03
CA ASN A 19 -20.06 -10.82 -13.94
C ASN A 19 -20.74 -11.11 -12.58
N PRO A 20 -20.09 -11.87 -11.67
CA PRO A 20 -20.64 -12.16 -10.34
C PRO A 20 -21.04 -10.90 -9.54
N LEU A 21 -20.36 -9.77 -9.74
CA LEU A 21 -20.69 -8.50 -9.08
C LEU A 21 -21.92 -7.80 -9.67
N VAL A 22 -22.38 -8.23 -10.85
CA VAL A 22 -23.57 -7.73 -11.55
C VAL A 22 -24.77 -8.64 -11.28
N CYS A 23 -24.60 -9.96 -11.41
CA CYS A 23 -25.66 -10.95 -11.16
C CYS A 23 -25.91 -11.18 -9.66
N GLY A 24 -24.83 -11.26 -8.88
CA GLY A 24 -24.82 -11.45 -7.43
C GLY A 24 -24.65 -10.14 -6.67
N ASP A 25 -24.43 -10.21 -5.35
CA ASP A 25 -24.13 -9.02 -4.54
C ASP A 25 -22.79 -8.40 -4.99
N PRO A 26 -22.69 -7.06 -5.19
CA PRO A 26 -23.61 -6.02 -4.78
C PRO A 26 -24.67 -5.60 -5.83
N LYS A 27 -24.81 -6.33 -6.93
CA LYS A 27 -25.73 -6.06 -8.05
C LYS A 27 -25.43 -4.71 -8.73
N ILE A 28 -24.19 -4.55 -9.18
CA ILE A 28 -23.77 -3.34 -9.90
C ILE A 28 -24.63 -3.14 -11.15
N ARG A 29 -25.07 -1.90 -11.39
CA ARG A 29 -25.80 -1.48 -12.58
C ARG A 29 -25.05 -0.37 -13.30
N LEU A 30 -24.80 0.76 -12.65
CA LEU A 30 -23.93 1.79 -13.22
C LEU A 30 -22.47 1.45 -12.89
N TYR A 31 -21.61 1.52 -13.91
CA TYR A 31 -20.17 1.65 -13.76
C TYR A 31 -19.68 2.82 -14.62
N ALA A 32 -18.96 3.77 -14.02
CA ALA A 32 -18.27 4.80 -14.78
C ALA A 32 -16.82 4.92 -14.31
N GLY A 33 -15.91 4.43 -15.13
CA GLY A 33 -14.47 4.45 -14.89
C GLY A 33 -13.78 5.56 -15.67
N PHE A 34 -13.10 6.44 -14.95
CA PHE A 34 -12.30 7.53 -15.50
C PHE A 34 -10.82 7.16 -15.41
N PRO A 35 -10.08 7.09 -16.53
CA PRO A 35 -8.67 6.70 -16.53
C PRO A 35 -7.80 7.62 -15.65
N LEU A 36 -6.95 7.01 -14.82
CA LEU A 36 -5.85 7.69 -14.14
C LEU A 36 -4.62 7.62 -15.03
N GLU A 37 -4.47 8.62 -15.89
CA GLU A 37 -3.42 8.68 -16.91
C GLU A 37 -2.55 9.92 -16.67
N ASN A 38 -1.23 9.74 -16.66
CA ASN A 38 -0.28 10.84 -16.49
C ASN A 38 0.08 11.51 -17.83
N SER A 39 0.95 12.53 -17.78
CA SER A 39 1.40 13.26 -18.98
C SER A 39 2.17 12.40 -19.99
N GLU A 40 2.64 11.22 -19.58
CA GLU A 40 3.36 10.25 -20.42
C GLU A 40 2.43 9.19 -21.01
N ALA A 41 1.10 9.38 -20.91
CA ALA A 41 0.08 8.41 -21.29
C ALA A 41 0.15 7.06 -20.55
N LEU A 42 0.87 7.01 -19.42
CA LEU A 42 0.93 5.82 -18.57
C LEU A 42 -0.34 5.71 -17.73
N ARG A 43 -1.00 4.56 -17.81
CA ARG A 43 -2.22 4.26 -17.05
C ARG A 43 -1.90 3.61 -15.72
N MET A 44 -2.20 4.32 -14.65
CA MET A 44 -2.02 3.86 -13.27
C MET A 44 -3.24 3.11 -12.72
N GLY A 45 -4.40 3.26 -13.37
CA GLY A 45 -5.66 2.65 -12.95
C GLY A 45 -6.86 3.46 -13.40
N THR A 46 -7.94 3.39 -12.63
CA THR A 46 -9.16 4.17 -12.87
C THR A 46 -9.72 4.73 -11.56
N LEU A 47 -10.27 5.95 -11.63
CA LEU A 47 -11.19 6.46 -10.63
C LEU A 47 -12.59 6.08 -11.10
N CYS A 48 -13.29 5.22 -10.36
CA CYS A 48 -14.60 4.75 -10.75
C CYS A 48 -15.70 5.14 -9.75
N VAL A 49 -16.89 5.32 -10.27
CA VAL A 49 -18.14 5.33 -9.50
C VAL A 49 -18.98 4.14 -9.93
N ILE A 50 -19.60 3.50 -8.94
CA ILE A 50 -20.51 2.38 -9.13
C ILE A 50 -21.82 2.65 -8.41
N ASP A 51 -22.92 2.19 -9.00
CA ASP A 51 -24.26 2.29 -8.40
C ASP A 51 -25.02 0.98 -8.64
N ARG A 52 -25.98 0.69 -7.76
CA ARG A 52 -26.88 -0.48 -7.85
C ARG A 52 -28.13 -0.20 -8.68
N VAL A 53 -28.30 1.05 -9.12
CA VAL A 53 -29.41 1.49 -9.97
C VAL A 53 -28.85 1.97 -11.31
N PRO A 54 -29.49 1.63 -12.46
CA PRO A 54 -29.09 2.17 -13.76
C PRO A 54 -29.18 3.70 -13.75
N ARG A 55 -28.14 4.37 -14.25
CA ARG A 55 -28.09 5.84 -14.25
C ARG A 55 -27.15 6.35 -15.33
N GLN A 56 -27.48 7.51 -15.88
CA GLN A 56 -26.60 8.26 -16.77
C GLN A 56 -25.95 9.43 -16.02
N LEU A 57 -24.66 9.62 -16.24
CA LEU A 57 -23.94 10.80 -15.78
C LEU A 57 -24.16 11.93 -16.78
N ASN A 58 -24.50 13.12 -16.29
CA ASN A 58 -24.56 14.31 -17.12
C ASN A 58 -23.15 14.88 -17.38
N ASP A 59 -23.04 15.82 -18.32
CA ASP A 59 -21.75 16.40 -18.73
C ASP A 59 -21.01 17.09 -17.56
N LYS A 60 -21.75 17.70 -16.63
CA LYS A 60 -21.17 18.35 -15.45
C LYS A 60 -20.56 17.31 -14.51
N GLU A 61 -21.26 16.22 -14.24
CA GLU A 61 -20.76 15.12 -13.41
C GLU A 61 -19.53 14.46 -14.06
N CYS A 62 -19.58 14.20 -15.37
CA CYS A 62 -18.43 13.72 -16.14
C CYS A 62 -17.23 14.69 -16.05
N GLY A 63 -17.47 15.99 -16.15
CA GLY A 63 -16.45 17.02 -16.00
C GLY A 63 -15.78 17.02 -14.62
N VAL A 64 -16.58 16.89 -13.55
CA VAL A 64 -16.08 16.79 -12.18
C VAL A 64 -15.24 15.53 -12.00
N MET A 65 -15.72 14.38 -12.47
CA MET A 65 -14.98 13.12 -12.36
C MET A 65 -13.64 13.13 -13.11
N LYS A 66 -13.59 13.74 -14.30
CA LYS A 66 -12.33 13.97 -15.03
C LYS A 66 -11.39 14.89 -14.26
N ALA A 67 -11.91 15.94 -13.61
CA ALA A 67 -11.09 16.82 -12.78
C ALA A 67 -10.51 16.09 -11.55
N LEU A 68 -11.32 15.27 -10.88
CA LEU A 68 -10.88 14.45 -9.74
C LEU A 68 -9.84 13.41 -10.16
N ALA A 69 -10.04 12.73 -11.29
CA ALA A 69 -9.06 11.78 -11.83
C ALA A 69 -7.68 12.45 -12.04
N ARG A 70 -7.66 13.65 -12.65
CA ARG A 70 -6.42 14.44 -12.80
C ARG A 70 -5.80 14.82 -11.45
N GLN A 71 -6.61 15.18 -10.46
CA GLN A 71 -6.10 15.52 -9.13
C GLN A 71 -5.45 14.31 -8.44
N VAL A 72 -6.06 13.12 -8.56
CA VAL A 72 -5.49 11.87 -8.03
C VAL A 72 -4.14 11.59 -8.68
N VAL A 73 -4.03 11.72 -10.01
CA VAL A 73 -2.75 11.56 -10.72
C VAL A 73 -1.70 12.54 -10.21
N SER A 74 -2.06 13.82 -10.03
CA SER A 74 -1.15 14.81 -9.45
C SER A 74 -0.63 14.42 -8.06
N PHE A 75 -1.50 13.88 -7.20
CA PHE A 75 -1.07 13.40 -5.88
C PHE A 75 -0.15 12.17 -5.95
N LEU A 76 -0.44 11.22 -6.85
CA LEU A 76 0.41 10.05 -7.06
C LEU A 76 1.81 10.46 -7.56
N GLU A 77 1.89 11.38 -8.52
CA GLU A 77 3.15 11.90 -9.05
C GLU A 77 3.93 12.70 -7.99
N LEU A 78 3.26 13.54 -7.19
CA LEU A 78 3.89 14.25 -6.08
C LEU A 78 4.46 13.28 -5.05
N ARG A 79 3.72 12.23 -4.68
CA ARG A 79 4.18 11.20 -3.76
C ARG A 79 5.41 10.47 -4.31
N LYS A 80 5.39 10.11 -5.60
CA LYS A 80 6.53 9.49 -6.29
C LYS A 80 7.76 10.40 -6.26
N LYS A 81 7.61 11.68 -6.59
CA LYS A 81 8.70 12.67 -6.55
C LYS A 81 9.27 12.85 -5.15
N SER A 82 8.40 12.89 -4.12
CA SER A 82 8.83 12.99 -2.73
C SER A 82 9.66 11.79 -2.29
N ILE A 83 9.23 10.57 -2.63
CA ILE A 83 9.99 9.33 -2.35
C ILE A 83 11.34 9.37 -3.07
N ASN A 84 11.36 9.70 -4.36
CA ASN A 84 12.59 9.77 -5.14
C ASN A 84 13.57 10.83 -4.60
N LEU A 85 13.07 11.97 -4.11
CA LEU A 85 13.91 13.00 -3.52
C LEU A 85 14.54 12.52 -2.20
N ILE A 86 13.77 11.83 -1.35
CA ILE A 86 14.29 11.22 -0.12
C ILE A 86 15.35 10.17 -0.46
N GLU A 87 15.11 9.31 -1.45
CA GLU A 87 16.06 8.30 -1.89
C GLU A 87 17.35 8.92 -2.43
N SER A 88 17.24 9.95 -3.29
CA SER A 88 18.40 10.67 -3.82
C SER A 88 19.19 11.36 -2.71
N PHE A 89 18.51 12.02 -1.76
CA PHE A 89 19.16 12.64 -0.62
C PHE A 89 19.94 11.61 0.22
N CYS A 90 19.32 10.48 0.56
CA CYS A 90 19.99 9.40 1.28
C CYS A 90 21.21 8.85 0.52
N ALA A 91 21.15 8.79 -0.82
CA ALA A 91 22.27 8.34 -1.65
C ALA A 91 23.43 9.34 -1.70
N HIS A 92 23.16 10.65 -1.67
CA HIS A 92 24.20 11.71 -1.75
C HIS A 92 24.82 12.07 -0.40
N THR A 93 24.12 11.82 0.72
CA THR A 93 24.74 11.94 2.03
C THR A 93 25.65 10.74 2.26
N GLU A 94 26.91 10.84 1.86
CA GLU A 94 28.00 9.86 2.03
C GLU A 94 28.33 9.51 3.51
N ASN A 95 27.44 9.79 4.48
CA ASN A 95 27.65 9.54 5.90
C ASN A 95 26.56 8.72 6.59
N ASN A 96 25.65 8.08 5.86
CA ASN A 96 24.93 6.88 6.34
C ASN A 96 24.28 7.00 7.74
N ARG A 97 23.77 8.18 8.12
CA ARG A 97 23.18 8.43 9.47
C ARG A 97 21.68 8.21 9.54
N MET A 98 21.03 7.93 8.41
CA MET A 98 19.59 7.67 8.33
C MET A 98 19.33 6.30 7.72
N ILE A 99 18.60 5.47 8.46
CA ILE A 99 18.14 4.16 8.00
C ILE A 99 16.72 4.33 7.47
N SER A 100 16.53 4.09 6.17
CA SER A 100 15.21 4.06 5.55
C SER A 100 14.48 2.78 5.97
N THR A 101 13.53 2.91 6.89
CA THR A 101 12.74 1.78 7.40
C THR A 101 11.30 1.80 6.88
N CYS A 102 10.72 0.63 6.69
CA CYS A 102 9.31 0.48 6.36
C CYS A 102 8.46 0.86 7.57
N SER A 103 7.54 1.82 7.42
CA SER A 103 6.66 2.25 8.51
C SER A 103 5.71 1.16 9.04
N TYR A 104 5.50 0.09 8.26
CA TYR A 104 4.62 -1.01 8.64
C TYR A 104 5.36 -2.18 9.29
N CYS A 105 6.40 -2.73 8.63
CA CYS A 105 7.11 -3.92 9.10
C CYS A 105 8.50 -3.64 9.68
N ARG A 106 8.95 -2.39 9.70
CA ARG A 106 10.25 -1.92 10.23
C ARG A 106 11.50 -2.54 9.58
N LYS A 107 11.36 -3.24 8.44
CA LYS A 107 12.49 -3.64 7.59
C LYS A 107 13.27 -2.41 7.13
N ALA A 108 14.57 -2.54 6.95
CA ALA A 108 15.45 -1.50 6.44
C ALA A 108 15.76 -1.73 4.95
N LYS A 109 15.99 -0.64 4.20
CA LYS A 109 16.36 -0.68 2.78
C LYS A 109 17.88 -0.56 2.64
N ASP A 110 18.51 -1.46 1.89
CA ASP A 110 19.95 -1.45 1.65
C ASP A 110 20.39 -0.40 0.61
N ILE A 111 21.70 -0.34 0.30
CA ILE A 111 22.25 0.60 -0.69
C ILE A 111 21.76 0.32 -2.12
N ASN A 112 21.38 -0.92 -2.42
CA ASN A 112 20.86 -1.33 -3.72
C ASN A 112 19.33 -1.18 -3.79
N GLY A 113 18.71 -0.68 -2.73
CA GLY A 113 17.27 -0.49 -2.64
C GLY A 113 16.48 -1.74 -2.24
N GLN A 114 17.11 -2.82 -1.79
CA GLN A 114 16.43 -4.05 -1.39
C GLN A 114 16.03 -4.02 0.09
N TRP A 115 14.86 -4.59 0.41
CA TRP A 115 14.34 -4.66 1.78
C TRP A 115 14.91 -5.87 2.54
N MET A 116 15.41 -5.63 3.75
CA MET A 116 15.92 -6.68 4.65
C MET A 116 15.59 -6.39 6.12
N HIS A 117 15.75 -7.38 6.99
CA HIS A 117 15.61 -7.18 8.43
C HIS A 117 16.61 -6.14 8.93
N LEU A 118 16.19 -5.32 9.89
CA LEU A 118 17.00 -4.23 10.45
C LEU A 118 18.31 -4.77 11.04
N ASP A 119 18.26 -5.89 11.76
CA ASP A 119 19.43 -6.49 12.40
C ASP A 119 20.48 -6.90 11.36
N LYS A 120 20.03 -7.50 10.25
CA LYS A 120 20.90 -7.85 9.12
C LYS A 120 21.49 -6.61 8.44
N TYR A 121 20.69 -5.55 8.30
CA TYR A 121 21.18 -4.29 7.75
C TYR A 121 22.26 -3.66 8.64
N LEU A 122 22.04 -3.65 9.96
CA LEU A 122 22.98 -3.09 10.93
C LEU A 122 24.26 -3.91 11.03
N SER A 123 24.18 -5.25 11.04
CA SER A 123 25.36 -6.11 11.11
C SER A 123 26.28 -5.99 9.88
N GLN A 124 25.74 -5.60 8.73
CA GLN A 124 26.52 -5.38 7.50
C GLN A 124 27.28 -4.04 7.49
N ARG A 125 26.91 -3.09 8.36
CA ARG A 125 27.41 -1.71 8.34
C ARG A 125 28.04 -1.25 9.65
N SER A 126 28.04 -2.10 10.66
CA SER A 126 28.57 -1.83 11.98
C SER A 126 29.21 -3.08 12.56
N ASN A 127 30.05 -2.93 13.58
CA ASN A 127 30.62 -4.05 14.32
C ASN A 127 29.63 -4.64 15.35
N LEU A 128 28.32 -4.51 15.11
CA LEU A 128 27.28 -5.04 16.00
C LEU A 128 27.00 -6.50 15.67
N ASN A 129 27.04 -7.35 16.70
CA ASN A 129 26.53 -8.71 16.66
C ASN A 129 25.23 -8.78 17.46
N PHE A 130 24.21 -9.39 16.89
CA PHE A 130 22.91 -9.52 17.53
C PHE A 130 22.74 -10.91 18.13
N THR A 131 22.39 -10.96 19.40
CA THR A 131 21.85 -12.16 20.05
C THR A 131 20.33 -12.00 20.11
N HIS A 132 19.59 -13.09 19.93
CA HIS A 132 18.14 -13.05 20.04
C HIS A 132 17.75 -13.43 21.47
N GLY A 133 16.97 -12.58 22.11
CA GLY A 133 16.39 -12.80 23.43
C GLY A 133 14.95 -12.31 23.46
N ILE A 134 14.21 -12.70 24.48
CA ILE A 134 12.82 -12.29 24.70
C ILE A 134 12.81 -11.42 25.95
N CYS A 135 12.29 -10.19 25.87
CA CYS A 135 12.19 -9.32 27.05
C CYS A 135 11.07 -9.77 27.99
N ASP A 136 11.12 -9.34 29.26
CA ASP A 136 10.16 -9.69 30.32
C ASP A 136 8.70 -9.57 29.87
N ALA A 137 8.34 -8.45 29.25
CA ALA A 137 6.99 -8.22 28.75
C ALA A 137 6.56 -9.23 27.66
N CYS A 138 7.48 -9.58 26.74
CA CYS A 138 7.17 -10.53 25.68
C CYS A 138 7.14 -11.98 26.20
N ILE A 139 7.97 -12.33 27.19
CA ILE A 139 7.98 -13.68 27.75
C ILE A 139 6.73 -13.92 28.60
N GLU A 140 6.27 -12.92 29.37
CA GLU A 140 4.98 -12.98 30.08
C GLU A 140 3.80 -13.10 29.11
N GLN A 141 3.84 -12.37 28.00
CA GLN A 141 2.73 -12.34 27.04
C GLN A 141 2.68 -13.62 26.18
N HIS A 142 3.81 -14.13 25.73
CA HIS A 142 3.87 -15.18 24.71
C HIS A 142 4.27 -16.54 25.26
N PHE A 143 4.92 -16.60 26.42
CA PHE A 143 5.43 -17.83 27.04
C PHE A 143 5.22 -17.83 28.58
N PRO A 144 4.01 -17.53 29.09
CA PRO A 144 3.76 -17.47 30.53
C PRO A 144 4.10 -18.80 31.24
N GLU A 145 3.91 -19.93 30.57
CA GLU A 145 4.22 -21.26 31.10
C GLU A 145 5.72 -21.49 31.37
N VAL A 146 6.60 -20.86 30.58
CA VAL A 146 8.05 -20.92 30.78
C VAL A 146 8.44 -20.11 32.02
N LEU A 147 7.74 -18.99 32.23
CA LEU A 147 7.96 -18.09 33.33
C LEU A 147 7.56 -18.73 34.68
N ASP A 148 6.43 -19.42 34.70
CA ASP A 148 5.99 -20.22 35.87
C ASP A 148 6.98 -21.33 36.21
N ALA A 149 7.55 -22.00 35.20
CA ALA A 149 8.56 -23.03 35.40
C ALA A 149 9.88 -22.48 35.98
N TRP A 150 10.34 -21.31 35.53
CA TRP A 150 11.56 -20.68 36.07
C TRP A 150 11.39 -20.17 37.50
N GLN A 151 10.23 -19.58 37.83
CA GLN A 151 9.95 -19.10 39.18
C GLN A 151 9.81 -20.25 40.20
N THR A 152 9.30 -21.41 39.77
CA THR A 152 9.22 -22.59 40.64
C THR A 152 10.58 -23.28 40.86
N GLU A 153 11.54 -23.13 39.94
CA GLU A 153 12.91 -23.65 40.08
C GLU A 153 13.84 -22.75 40.91
N GLU A 154 13.71 -21.42 40.84
CA GLU A 154 14.48 -20.49 41.68
C GLU A 154 14.09 -20.53 43.18
N GLY A 155 12.93 -21.09 43.51
CA GLY A 155 12.53 -21.41 44.89
C GLY A 155 13.10 -22.73 45.45
N ARG A 156 13.96 -23.43 44.69
CA ARG A 156 14.48 -24.77 45.04
C ARG A 156 16.00 -24.86 45.22
N ARG A 157 16.69 -23.72 45.32
CA ARG A 157 18.10 -23.63 45.76
C ARG A 157 18.23 -22.87 47.07
#